data_AF-A0A0A8YZN9-F1
#
_entry.id   AF-A0A0A8YZN9-F1
#
_cell.length_a   1.000
_cell.length_b   1.000
_cell.length_c   1.000
_cell.angle_alpha   90.00
_cell.angle_beta   90.00
_cell.angle_gamma   90.00
#
_symmetry.space_group_name_H-M   'P 1'
#
loop_
_entity.id
_entity.type
_entity.pdbx_description
1 polymer ?
#
loop_
_entity_poly.entity_id
_entity_poly.type
_entity_poly.pdbx_seq_one_letter_code
_entity_poly.pdbx_strand_id
1 'polypeptide(L)'
;MEHENPKRPSVKVENSEWTIYFIDPRPLPCSSQPITTIKNRRDELVRKVRCLIQEHIGDKNLLHGMKTVDALERLGIGYHFEQEIATFMDLLSSKLVRGDDLSTVALQFRLLRQHHYNVTCGSYILSLSSIGLVIL
;
A
#
# COMPACT_ATOMS: atom_id res chain seq x y z
N MET A 1 35.47 9.53 -55.80
CA MET A 1 35.50 10.23 -54.49
C MET A 1 34.78 9.33 -53.52
N GLU A 2 35.53 8.60 -52.69
CA GLU A 2 34.96 7.73 -51.66
C GLU A 2 34.82 8.55 -50.37
N HIS A 3 33.61 8.68 -49.85
CA HIS A 3 33.37 9.33 -48.56
C HIS A 3 33.77 8.38 -47.44
N GLU A 4 34.89 8.69 -46.76
CA GLU A 4 35.37 7.94 -45.60
C GLU A 4 34.32 8.04 -44.47
N ASN A 5 33.79 6.90 -44.03
CA ASN A 5 32.76 6.83 -43.00
C ASN A 5 33.37 7.19 -41.63
N PRO A 6 32.84 8.18 -40.88
CA PRO A 6 33.46 8.63 -39.65
C PRO A 6 33.62 7.51 -38.62
N LYS A 7 34.85 7.33 -38.15
CA LYS A 7 35.23 6.29 -37.19
C LYS A 7 34.61 6.60 -35.82
N ARG A 8 33.77 5.68 -35.32
CA ARG A 8 33.09 5.85 -34.02
C ARG A 8 34.10 5.86 -32.86
N PRO A 9 33.96 6.76 -31.86
CA PRO A 9 34.78 6.74 -30.65
C PRO A 9 34.56 5.44 -29.86
N SER A 10 35.63 4.80 -29.39
CA SER A 10 35.53 3.64 -28.51
C SER A 10 35.21 4.08 -27.08
N VAL A 11 34.12 3.57 -26.54
CA VAL A 11 33.74 3.75 -25.13
C VAL A 11 34.09 2.47 -24.37
N LYS A 12 34.82 2.59 -23.27
CA LYS A 12 34.98 1.50 -22.30
C LYS A 12 33.69 1.36 -21.53
N VAL A 13 32.82 0.47 -21.97
CA VAL A 13 31.58 0.15 -21.25
C VAL A 13 31.97 -0.69 -20.03
N GLU A 14 31.74 -0.17 -18.83
CA GLU A 14 31.86 -0.98 -17.63
C GLU A 14 30.78 -2.05 -17.62
N ASN A 15 31.17 -3.28 -17.24
CA ASN A 15 30.22 -4.36 -17.09
C ASN A 15 29.25 -4.01 -15.96
N SER A 16 27.96 -4.25 -16.18
CA SER A 16 26.96 -3.99 -15.14
C SER A 16 27.13 -4.98 -14.00
N GLU A 17 27.34 -4.45 -12.80
CA GLU A 17 27.40 -5.19 -11.53
C GLU A 17 26.16 -6.07 -11.30
N TRP A 18 25.05 -5.76 -11.97
CA TRP A 18 23.78 -6.46 -11.84
C TRP A 18 23.60 -7.60 -12.84
N THR A 19 24.37 -7.61 -13.93
CA THR A 19 24.15 -8.53 -15.06
C THR A 19 24.31 -9.99 -14.63
N ILE A 20 25.30 -10.31 -13.81
CA ILE A 20 25.52 -11.71 -13.38
C ILE A 20 24.53 -12.15 -12.29
N TYR A 21 24.02 -11.22 -11.47
CA TYR A 21 23.14 -11.55 -10.34
C TYR A 21 21.72 -11.92 -10.80
N PHE A 22 21.17 -11.21 -11.79
CA PHE A 22 19.81 -11.45 -12.28
C PHE A 22 19.73 -12.49 -13.40
N ILE A 23 20.83 -12.76 -14.12
CA ILE A 23 20.86 -13.77 -15.20
C ILE A 23 20.98 -15.19 -14.64
N ASP A 24 21.74 -15.38 -13.57
CA ASP A 24 21.87 -16.67 -12.88
C ASP A 24 21.55 -16.49 -11.37
N PRO A 25 20.26 -16.40 -11.02
CA PRO A 25 19.85 -16.18 -9.65
C PRO A 25 20.17 -17.42 -8.81
N ARG A 26 21.20 -17.32 -7.97
CA ARG A 26 21.48 -18.34 -6.96
C ARG A 26 20.29 -18.47 -6.00
N PRO A 27 19.75 -19.68 -5.77
CA PRO A 27 18.62 -19.86 -4.87
C PRO A 27 18.97 -19.36 -3.48
N LEU A 28 18.14 -18.47 -2.93
CA LEU A 28 18.29 -17.99 -1.57
C LEU A 28 18.13 -19.15 -0.58
N PRO A 29 18.77 -19.12 0.61
CA PRO A 29 18.60 -20.16 1.63
C PRO A 29 17.13 -20.43 2.02
N CYS A 30 16.26 -19.41 1.91
CA CYS A 30 14.81 -19.54 2.13
C CYS A 30 14.07 -20.33 1.03
N SER A 31 14.71 -20.57 -0.11
CA SER A 31 14.22 -21.41 -1.22
C SER A 31 14.25 -22.91 -0.89
N SER A 32 14.79 -23.30 0.27
CA SER A 32 14.84 -24.69 0.73
C SER A 32 13.47 -25.23 1.16
N GLN A 33 12.50 -24.35 1.51
CA GLN A 33 11.15 -24.78 1.80
C GLN A 33 10.40 -25.14 0.51
N PRO A 34 9.61 -26.23 0.50
CA PRO A 34 8.77 -26.55 -0.64
C PRO A 34 7.87 -25.34 -0.98
N ILE A 35 7.86 -24.97 -2.26
CA ILE A 35 7.02 -23.87 -2.77
C ILE A 35 5.56 -24.06 -2.35
N THR A 36 5.10 -25.31 -2.24
CA THR A 36 3.77 -25.69 -1.75
C THR A 36 3.52 -25.28 -0.30
N THR A 37 4.48 -25.47 0.60
CA THR A 37 4.38 -25.07 2.01
C THR A 37 4.25 -23.56 2.16
N ILE A 38 5.05 -22.79 1.41
CA ILE A 38 4.98 -21.32 1.40
C ILE A 38 3.62 -20.86 0.86
N LYS A 39 3.15 -21.44 -0.25
CA LYS A 39 1.84 -21.13 -0.85
C LYS A 39 0.70 -21.42 0.12
N ASN A 40 0.68 -22.59 0.75
CA ASN A 40 -0.38 -22.97 1.70
C ASN A 40 -0.44 -22.01 2.89
N ARG A 41 0.73 -21.67 3.47
CA ARG A 41 0.81 -20.71 4.58
C ARG A 41 0.35 -19.32 4.15
N ARG A 42 0.74 -18.86 2.96
CA ARG A 42 0.27 -17.59 2.39
C ARG A 42 -1.25 -17.59 2.28
N ASP A 43 -1.84 -18.63 1.69
CA ASP A 43 -3.28 -18.68 1.44
C ASP A 43 -4.07 -18.74 2.77
N GLU A 44 -3.55 -19.44 3.78
CA GLU A 44 -4.11 -19.44 5.13
C GLU A 44 -4.09 -18.04 5.75
N LEU A 45 -2.96 -17.32 5.65
CA LEU A 45 -2.82 -15.98 6.20
C LEU A 45 -3.71 -14.97 5.46
N VAL A 46 -3.80 -15.06 4.14
CA VAL A 46 -4.73 -14.25 3.34
C VAL A 46 -6.16 -14.48 3.81
N ARG A 47 -6.58 -15.74 4.02
CA ARG A 47 -7.92 -16.03 4.55
C ARG A 47 -8.14 -15.43 5.94
N LYS A 48 -7.15 -15.53 6.84
CA LYS A 48 -7.24 -14.95 8.20
C LYS A 48 -7.41 -13.44 8.17
N VAL A 49 -6.63 -12.74 7.34
CA VAL A 49 -6.72 -11.28 7.19
C VAL A 49 -8.06 -10.88 6.58
N ARG A 50 -8.57 -11.63 5.60
CA ARG A 50 -9.91 -11.39 5.04
C ARG A 50 -11.00 -11.44 6.13
N CYS A 51 -10.97 -12.45 6.99
CA CYS A 51 -11.89 -12.54 8.13
C CYS A 51 -11.73 -11.34 9.08
N LEU A 52 -10.49 -10.92 9.36
CA LEU A 52 -10.22 -9.77 10.24
C LEU A 52 -10.81 -8.46 9.69
N ILE A 53 -10.68 -8.20 8.39
CA ILE A 53 -11.27 -7.01 7.77
C ILE A 53 -12.81 -7.07 7.86
N GLN A 54 -13.40 -8.24 7.58
CA GLN A 54 -14.86 -8.43 7.67
C GLN A 54 -15.39 -8.25 9.10
N GLU A 55 -14.67 -8.72 10.11
CA GLU A 55 -14.99 -8.51 11.53
C GLU A 55 -14.98 -7.01 11.86
N HIS A 56 -13.97 -6.27 11.43
CA HIS A 56 -13.92 -4.81 11.61
C HIS A 56 -15.08 -4.08 10.94
N ILE A 57 -15.54 -4.55 9.77
CA ILE A 57 -16.73 -4.03 9.08
C ILE A 57 -17.99 -4.30 9.91
N GLY A 58 -18.18 -5.52 10.41
CA GLY A 58 -19.35 -5.95 11.19
C GLY A 58 -19.46 -5.24 12.54
N ASP A 59 -18.37 -5.23 13.32
CA ASP A 59 -18.32 -4.62 14.66
C ASP A 59 -18.19 -3.09 14.61
N LYS A 60 -18.04 -2.51 13.42
CA LYS A 60 -17.85 -1.08 13.18
C LYS A 60 -16.63 -0.51 13.92
N ASN A 61 -15.61 -1.33 14.17
CA ASN A 61 -14.34 -0.89 14.76
C ASN A 61 -13.45 -0.21 13.69
N LEU A 62 -13.87 1.00 13.28
CA LEU A 62 -13.27 1.73 12.16
C LEU A 62 -11.78 2.01 12.33
N LEU A 63 -11.33 2.33 13.56
CA LEU A 63 -9.92 2.64 13.81
C LEU A 63 -9.02 1.43 13.55
N HIS A 64 -9.42 0.25 14.03
CA HIS A 64 -8.65 -0.98 13.78
C HIS A 64 -8.71 -1.36 12.30
N GLY A 65 -9.89 -1.23 11.67
CA GLY A 65 -10.04 -1.42 10.23
C GLY A 65 -9.10 -0.52 9.41
N MET A 66 -9.04 0.78 9.72
CA MET A 66 -8.15 1.73 9.04
C MET A 66 -6.68 1.36 9.21
N LYS A 67 -6.26 0.98 10.42
CA LYS A 67 -4.89 0.53 10.69
C LYS A 67 -4.54 -0.75 9.92
N THR A 68 -5.48 -1.69 9.85
CA THR A 68 -5.31 -2.93 9.09
C THR A 68 -5.15 -2.63 7.60
N VAL A 69 -6.02 -1.81 7.00
CA VAL A 69 -5.91 -1.43 5.58
C VAL A 69 -4.61 -0.69 5.30
N ASP A 70 -4.24 0.31 6.10
CA ASP A 70 -2.99 1.06 5.93
C ASP A 70 -1.76 0.14 5.99
N ALA A 71 -1.76 -0.84 6.90
CA ALA A 71 -0.67 -1.82 6.99
C ALA A 71 -0.59 -2.69 5.73
N LEU A 72 -1.72 -3.17 5.20
CA LEU A 72 -1.74 -4.00 3.99
C LEU A 72 -1.22 -3.27 2.75
N GLU A 73 -1.58 -1.99 2.61
CA GLU A 73 -1.09 -1.14 1.52
C GLU A 73 0.40 -0.85 1.64
N ARG A 74 0.87 -0.50 2.84
CA ARG A 74 2.31 -0.26 3.11
C ARG A 74 3.17 -1.50 2.91
N LEU A 75 2.61 -2.69 3.14
CA LEU A 75 3.26 -3.97 2.88
C LEU A 75 3.25 -4.36 1.39
N GLY A 76 2.54 -3.62 0.53
CA GLY A 76 2.43 -3.93 -0.90
C GLY A 76 1.59 -5.17 -1.20
N ILE A 77 0.76 -5.62 -0.25
CA ILE A 77 -0.09 -6.82 -0.38
C ILE A 77 -1.58 -6.50 -0.45
N GLY A 78 -1.95 -5.22 -0.52
CA GLY A 78 -3.33 -4.76 -0.60
C GLY A 78 -4.13 -5.37 -1.77
N TYR A 79 -3.45 -5.72 -2.87
CA TYR A 79 -4.06 -6.35 -4.05
C TYR A 79 -4.74 -7.70 -3.77
N HIS A 80 -4.43 -8.37 -2.65
CA HIS A 80 -5.12 -9.59 -2.23
C HIS A 80 -6.51 -9.34 -1.61
N PHE A 81 -6.83 -8.08 -1.29
CA PHE A 81 -7.97 -7.68 -0.48
C PHE A 81 -8.79 -6.53 -1.10
N GLU A 82 -8.70 -6.32 -2.41
CA GLU A 82 -9.31 -5.17 -3.09
C GLU A 82 -10.81 -5.04 -2.79
N GLN A 83 -11.54 -6.16 -2.76
CA GLN A 83 -12.98 -6.17 -2.49
C GLN A 83 -13.32 -5.80 -1.04
N GLU A 84 -12.58 -6.37 -0.08
CA GLU A 84 -12.77 -6.07 1.34
C GLU A 84 -12.38 -4.62 1.66
N ILE A 85 -11.30 -4.13 1.06
CA ILE A 85 -10.87 -2.73 1.18
C ILE A 85 -11.92 -1.79 0.60
N ALA A 86 -12.44 -2.05 -0.61
CA ALA A 86 -13.49 -1.23 -1.22
C ALA A 86 -14.75 -1.17 -0.32
N THR A 87 -15.20 -2.31 0.18
CA THR A 87 -16.35 -2.39 1.10
C THR A 87 -16.09 -1.60 2.39
N PHE A 88 -14.86 -1.68 2.92
CA PHE A 88 -14.46 -0.92 4.09
C PHE A 88 -14.42 0.59 3.81
N MET A 89 -13.95 1.02 2.63
CA MET A 89 -13.92 2.43 2.24
C MET A 89 -15.32 3.01 2.05
N ASP A 90 -16.26 2.25 1.49
CA ASP A 90 -17.67 2.63 1.41
C ASP A 90 -18.24 2.90 2.81
N LEU A 91 -18.02 1.97 3.74
CA LEU A 91 -18.41 2.12 5.14
C LEU A 91 -17.75 3.36 5.77
N LEU A 92 -16.46 3.55 5.54
CA LEU A 92 -15.68 4.65 6.10
C LEU A 92 -16.12 6.01 5.57
N SER A 93 -16.50 6.09 4.29
CA SER A 93 -16.99 7.32 3.65
C SER A 93 -18.34 7.77 4.22
N SER A 94 -19.19 6.83 4.62
CA SER A 94 -20.50 7.10 5.23
C SER A 94 -20.42 7.60 6.68
N LYS A 95 -19.25 7.47 7.31
CA LYS A 95 -19.03 7.78 8.73
C LYS A 95 -17.87 8.74 8.87
N LEU A 96 -18.14 10.04 8.82
CA LEU A 96 -17.13 11.03 9.18
C LEU A 96 -16.74 10.80 10.65
N VAL A 97 -15.51 10.30 10.89
CA VAL A 97 -15.01 10.13 12.25
C VAL A 97 -14.70 11.52 12.77
N ARG A 98 -15.71 12.16 13.35
CA ARG A 98 -15.53 13.40 14.10
C ARG A 98 -14.97 13.03 15.46
N GLY A 99 -13.65 13.13 15.61
CA GLY A 99 -12.96 12.79 16.85
C GLY A 99 -11.80 13.75 17.12
N ASP A 100 -11.51 13.94 18.41
CA ASP A 100 -10.48 14.85 18.94
C ASP A 100 -9.04 14.39 18.68
N ASP A 101 -8.84 13.25 18.00
CA ASP A 101 -7.53 12.71 17.65
C ASP A 101 -7.14 13.02 16.19
N LEU A 102 -6.21 13.95 16.03
CA LEU A 102 -5.60 14.33 14.75
C LEU A 102 -5.08 13.11 13.98
N SER A 103 -4.51 12.12 14.65
CA SER A 103 -3.93 10.94 14.00
C SER A 103 -5.00 10.12 13.29
N THR A 104 -6.11 9.86 13.98
CA THR A 104 -7.26 9.14 13.42
C THR A 104 -7.91 9.89 12.27
N VAL A 105 -8.12 11.21 12.42
CA VAL A 105 -8.72 12.06 11.38
C VAL A 105 -7.84 12.12 10.13
N ALA A 106 -6.52 12.29 10.31
CA ALA A 106 -5.55 12.31 9.21
C ALA A 106 -5.49 10.95 8.49
N LEU A 107 -5.55 9.84 9.24
CA LEU A 107 -5.57 8.50 8.66
C LEU A 107 -6.83 8.27 7.80
N GLN A 108 -8.01 8.62 8.32
CA GLN A 108 -9.26 8.50 7.56
C GLN A 108 -9.22 9.32 6.28
N PHE A 109 -8.81 10.59 6.38
CA PHE A 109 -8.72 11.48 5.23
C PHE A 109 -7.78 10.93 4.15
N ARG A 110 -6.57 10.50 4.56
CA ARG A 110 -5.57 9.94 3.65
C ARG A 110 -6.11 8.71 2.93
N LEU A 111 -6.68 7.75 3.66
CA LEU A 111 -7.23 6.52 3.08
C LEU A 111 -8.35 6.84 2.07
N LEU A 112 -9.32 7.67 2.43
CA LEU A 112 -10.42 8.02 1.53
C LEU A 112 -9.94 8.72 0.26
N ARG A 113 -8.96 9.62 0.35
CA ARG A 113 -8.36 10.29 -0.83
C ARG A 113 -7.58 9.32 -1.71
N GLN A 114 -6.84 8.38 -1.13
CA GLN A 114 -6.09 7.37 -1.88
C GLN A 114 -7.04 6.46 -2.68
N HIS A 115 -8.23 6.19 -2.15
CA HIS A 115 -9.29 5.40 -2.80
C HIS A 115 -10.29 6.23 -3.61
N HIS A 116 -9.96 7.48 -3.94
CA HIS A 116 -10.76 8.35 -4.81
C HIS A 116 -12.15 8.73 -4.28
N TYR A 117 -12.39 8.65 -2.97
CA TYR A 117 -13.60 9.19 -2.37
C TYR A 117 -13.51 10.71 -2.27
N ASN A 118 -14.61 11.37 -2.65
CA ASN A 118 -14.68 12.83 -2.64
C ASN A 118 -14.87 13.36 -1.22
N VAL A 119 -13.75 13.49 -0.49
CA VAL A 119 -13.70 14.12 0.82
C VAL A 119 -13.31 15.60 0.71
N THR A 120 -14.17 16.50 1.19
CA THR A 120 -13.92 17.95 1.14
C THR A 120 -12.99 18.36 2.27
N CYS A 121 -11.92 19.10 1.95
CA CYS A 121 -10.94 19.56 2.94
C CYS A 121 -11.61 20.36 4.08
N GLY A 122 -12.64 21.16 3.76
CA GLY A 122 -13.40 21.95 4.75
C GLY A 122 -14.03 21.13 5.88
N SER A 123 -14.48 19.90 5.61
CA SER A 123 -15.09 19.04 6.64
C SER A 123 -14.08 18.56 7.68
N TYR A 124 -12.81 18.44 7.28
CA TYR A 124 -11.70 17.99 8.13
C TYR A 124 -10.96 19.17 8.77
N ILE A 125 -10.83 20.30 8.06
CA ILE A 125 -10.29 21.56 8.60
C ILE A 125 -11.15 22.09 9.75
N LEU A 126 -12.48 21.99 9.66
CA LEU A 126 -13.35 22.43 10.75
C LEU A 126 -13.19 21.56 12.03
N SER A 127 -12.94 20.25 11.88
CA SER A 127 -12.63 19.40 13.05
C SER A 127 -11.26 19.75 13.66
N LEU A 128 -10.28 20.10 12.82
CA LEU A 128 -8.95 20.57 13.28
C LEU A 128 -9.00 21.95 13.94
N SER A 129 -9.88 22.83 13.48
CA SER A 129 -10.14 24.13 14.14
C SER A 129 -10.81 23.96 15.50
N SER A 130 -11.59 22.88 15.69
CA SER A 130 -12.17 22.53 16.99
C SER A 130 -11.15 21.92 17.96
N ILE A 131 -10.02 21.41 17.44
CA ILE A 131 -8.88 20.84 18.21
C ILE A 131 -7.78 21.92 18.47
N GLY A 132 -7.98 23.16 17.99
CA GLY A 132 -7.09 24.28 18.30
C GLY A 132 -5.82 24.39 17.45
N LEU A 133 -5.74 23.71 16.30
CA LEU A 133 -4.64 23.88 15.35
C LEU A 133 -5.05 24.91 14.27
N VAL A 134 -4.67 26.17 14.53
CA VAL A 134 -4.63 27.22 13.51
C VAL A 134 -3.51 26.86 12.54
N ILE A 135 -3.86 26.47 11.31
CA ILE A 135 -2.89 26.36 10.22
C ILE A 135 -2.91 27.72 9.49
N LEU A 136 -1.78 28.45 9.59
CA LEU A 136 -1.46 29.69 8.87
C LEU A 136 -1.45 29.50 7.35
#